data_AF-A0A928QSC5-F1
#
_entry.id   AF-A0A928QSC5-F1
#
_cell.length_a   1.000
_cell.length_b   1.000
_cell.length_c   1.000
_cell.angle_alpha   90.00
_cell.angle_beta   90.00
_cell.angle_gamma   90.00
#
_symmetry.space_group_name_H-M   'P 1'
#
loop_
_entity.id
_entity.type
_entity.pdbx_description
1 polymer ?
#
loop_
_entity_poly.entity_id
_entity_poly.type
_entity_poly.pdbx_seq_one_letter_code
_entity_poly.pdbx_strand_id
1 'polypeptide(L)'
;MSDKKMVNAAKNWDTGAKVCDGIFRAFGIVFIVFALLVLIFGSKMYEAGSFTLDLDFIKLYLADEYQMAPASMQVFTVLGLAVMSVVCFLTSYGIKQLRAILMPMKEGRPFEEIVPKKLRNIAWTVLAGGIILQVIALAERMILTSAYPMEQIFSSPAIAGIEYSYSFDFTFVFIFCIIMFLSYIFNYGQKLQQESDETL
;
A
#
# COMPACT_ATOMS: atom_id res chain seq x y z
N MET A 1 -36.57 -13.35 -12.14
CA MET A 1 -36.15 -11.94 -12.38
C MET A 1 -34.89 -11.52 -11.59
N SER A 2 -34.46 -12.31 -10.59
CA SER A 2 -33.28 -12.04 -9.73
C SER A 2 -31.92 -12.28 -10.41
N ASP A 3 -31.76 -13.39 -11.14
CA ASP A 3 -30.44 -13.82 -11.64
C ASP A 3 -29.85 -12.90 -12.71
N LYS A 4 -30.67 -12.38 -13.62
CA LYS A 4 -30.19 -11.45 -14.68
C LYS A 4 -29.58 -10.17 -14.12
N LYS A 5 -30.10 -9.65 -13.00
CA LYS A 5 -29.54 -8.46 -12.34
C LYS A 5 -28.20 -8.78 -11.68
N MET A 6 -28.10 -9.94 -11.03
CA MET A 6 -26.88 -10.40 -10.36
C MET A 6 -25.75 -10.65 -11.36
N VAL A 7 -26.05 -11.31 -12.48
CA VAL A 7 -25.10 -11.58 -13.57
C VAL A 7 -24.61 -10.28 -14.23
N ASN A 8 -25.51 -9.33 -14.50
CA ASN A 8 -25.12 -8.04 -15.09
C ASN A 8 -24.28 -7.19 -14.13
N ALA A 9 -24.62 -7.17 -12.84
CA ALA A 9 -23.82 -6.48 -11.83
C ALA A 9 -22.39 -7.05 -11.78
N ALA A 10 -22.25 -8.38 -11.70
CA ALA A 10 -20.95 -9.02 -11.62
C ALA A 10 -20.09 -8.82 -12.90
N LYS A 11 -20.71 -8.71 -14.09
CA LYS A 11 -20.01 -8.32 -15.34
C LYS A 11 -19.48 -6.89 -15.31
N ASN A 12 -20.26 -5.94 -14.78
CA ASN A 12 -19.83 -4.55 -14.63
C ASN A 12 -18.67 -4.44 -13.63
N TRP A 13 -18.76 -5.14 -12.49
CA TRP A 13 -17.70 -5.19 -11.48
C TRP A 13 -16.39 -5.77 -12.03
N ASP A 14 -16.45 -6.84 -12.82
CA ASP A 14 -15.24 -7.43 -13.43
C ASP A 14 -14.61 -6.53 -14.50
N THR A 15 -15.43 -5.84 -15.30
CA THR A 15 -14.93 -4.86 -16.27
C THR A 15 -14.24 -3.70 -15.57
N GLY A 16 -14.88 -3.13 -14.54
CA GLY A 16 -14.29 -2.08 -13.70
C GLY A 16 -12.98 -2.52 -13.06
N ALA A 17 -12.97 -3.71 -12.46
CA ALA A 17 -11.76 -4.30 -11.88
C ALA A 17 -10.62 -4.45 -12.91
N LYS A 18 -10.92 -4.88 -14.14
CA LYS A 18 -9.90 -5.00 -15.20
C LYS A 18 -9.31 -3.65 -15.61
N VAL A 19 -10.13 -2.60 -15.69
CA VAL A 19 -9.66 -1.23 -15.97
C VAL A 19 -8.78 -0.72 -14.83
N CYS A 20 -9.23 -0.86 -13.58
CA CYS A 20 -8.44 -0.50 -12.40
C CYS A 20 -7.09 -1.23 -12.36
N ASP A 21 -7.06 -2.54 -12.65
CA ASP A 21 -5.83 -3.34 -12.73
C ASP A 21 -4.84 -2.81 -13.80
N GLY A 22 -5.36 -2.30 -14.93
CA GLY A 22 -4.54 -1.63 -15.95
C GLY A 22 -3.94 -0.32 -15.45
N ILE A 23 -4.77 0.52 -14.82
CA ILE A 23 -4.39 1.83 -14.28
C ILE A 23 -3.30 1.69 -13.21
N PHE A 24 -3.51 0.82 -12.22
CA PHE A 24 -2.52 0.61 -11.15
C PHE A 24 -1.19 0.10 -11.69
N ARG A 25 -1.18 -0.81 -12.67
CA ARG A 25 0.07 -1.25 -13.30
C ARG A 25 0.78 -0.13 -14.05
N ALA A 26 0.05 0.71 -14.77
CA ALA A 26 0.62 1.86 -15.46
C ALA A 26 1.27 2.83 -14.46
N PHE A 27 0.58 3.19 -13.37
CA PHE A 27 1.15 4.04 -12.32
C PHE A 27 2.37 3.39 -11.66
N GLY A 28 2.33 2.09 -11.37
CA GLY A 28 3.47 1.37 -10.79
C GLY A 28 4.72 1.45 -11.66
N ILE A 29 4.56 1.33 -12.99
CA ILE A 29 5.66 1.48 -13.95
C ILE A 29 6.16 2.93 -13.99
N VAL A 30 5.25 3.91 -14.02
CA VAL A 30 5.60 5.34 -14.01
C VAL A 30 6.44 5.68 -12.77
N PHE A 31 6.06 5.19 -11.59
CA PHE A 31 6.83 5.40 -10.36
C PHE A 31 8.22 4.77 -10.41
N ILE A 32 8.38 3.59 -11.02
CA ILE A 32 9.70 2.97 -11.22
C ILE A 32 10.57 3.84 -12.14
N VAL A 33 10.02 4.28 -13.28
CA VAL A 33 10.74 5.14 -14.22
C VAL A 33 11.15 6.43 -13.52
N PHE A 34 10.25 7.03 -12.75
CA PHE A 34 10.56 8.26 -12.02
C PHE A 34 11.62 8.04 -10.93
N ALA A 35 11.57 6.92 -10.19
CA ALA A 35 12.60 6.55 -9.23
C ALA A 35 13.98 6.40 -9.88
N LEU A 36 14.05 5.79 -11.07
CA LEU A 36 15.29 5.68 -11.85
C LEU A 36 15.81 7.05 -12.31
N LEU A 37 14.92 7.94 -12.74
CA LEU A 37 15.30 9.31 -13.11
C LEU A 37 15.86 10.08 -11.89
N VAL A 38 15.24 9.95 -10.72
CA VAL A 38 15.75 10.55 -9.48
C VAL A 38 17.08 9.92 -9.07
N LEU A 39 17.30 8.62 -9.26
CA LEU A 39 18.62 8.00 -9.02
C LEU A 39 19.73 8.56 -9.92
N ILE A 40 19.43 8.86 -11.19
CA ILE A 40 20.42 9.32 -12.16
C ILE A 40 20.67 10.84 -12.06
N PHE A 41 19.61 11.63 -11.84
CA PHE A 41 19.64 13.10 -11.93
C PHE A 41 19.38 13.82 -10.60
N GLY A 42 19.05 13.09 -9.53
CA GLY A 42 18.55 13.66 -8.27
C GLY A 42 19.55 14.54 -7.54
N SER A 43 20.85 14.27 -7.60
CA SER A 43 21.86 15.12 -6.93
C SER A 43 21.75 16.59 -7.32
N LYS A 44 21.50 16.87 -8.61
CA LYS A 44 21.28 18.23 -9.13
C LYS A 44 19.95 18.87 -8.72
N MET A 45 18.95 18.06 -8.37
CA MET A 45 17.65 18.57 -7.90
C MET A 45 17.71 19.06 -6.45
N TYR A 46 18.62 18.50 -5.64
CA TYR A 46 18.75 18.81 -4.22
C TYR A 46 19.94 19.75 -3.91
N GLU A 47 20.72 20.16 -4.90
CA GLU A 47 21.85 21.09 -4.77
C GLU A 47 21.43 22.58 -4.73
N ALA A 48 20.21 22.92 -5.14
CA ALA A 48 19.76 24.31 -5.23
C ALA A 48 18.28 24.45 -4.81
N GLY A 49 18.04 24.74 -3.54
CA GLY A 49 16.71 25.06 -3.03
C GLY A 49 16.76 25.67 -1.64
N SER A 50 15.97 26.71 -1.40
CA SER A 50 15.64 27.14 -0.04
C SER A 50 14.74 26.09 0.60
N PHE A 51 15.08 25.68 1.82
CA PHE A 51 14.38 24.57 2.47
C PHE A 51 13.36 25.09 3.49
N THR A 52 12.15 24.52 3.40
CA THR A 52 11.09 24.76 4.36
C THR A 52 10.85 23.50 5.18
N LEU A 53 10.92 23.62 6.50
CA LEU A 53 10.53 22.57 7.42
C LEU A 53 9.06 22.81 7.80
N ASP A 54 8.19 21.85 7.46
CA ASP A 54 6.76 21.93 7.71
C ASP A 54 6.40 21.13 8.97
N LEU A 55 5.95 21.82 10.01
CA LEU A 55 5.46 21.28 11.28
C LEU A 55 3.94 21.46 11.34
N ASP A 56 3.24 20.86 10.38
CA ASP A 56 1.77 20.85 10.22
C ASP A 56 1.13 22.25 10.06
N PHE A 57 1.07 23.03 11.14
CA PHE A 57 0.56 24.40 11.14
C PHE A 57 1.67 25.47 11.18
N ILE A 58 2.94 25.08 11.36
CA ILE A 58 4.09 25.99 11.37
C ILE A 58 5.04 25.65 10.23
N LYS A 59 5.42 26.65 9.42
CA LYS A 59 6.47 26.51 8.41
C LYS A 59 7.69 27.30 8.83
N LEU A 60 8.83 26.63 8.90
CA LEU A 60 10.12 27.24 9.18
C LEU A 60 10.89 27.37 7.88
N TYR A 61 11.37 28.58 7.59
CA TYR A 61 12.27 28.84 6.47
C TYR A 61 13.70 28.80 7.00
N LEU A 62 14.48 27.83 6.53
CA LEU A 62 15.85 27.64 6.97
C LEU A 62 16.79 28.57 6.21
N ALA A 63 17.81 29.09 6.90
CA ALA A 63 18.91 29.81 6.25
C ALA A 63 19.76 28.86 5.40
N ASP A 64 20.39 29.37 4.35
CA ASP A 64 21.14 28.58 3.34
C ASP A 64 22.31 27.76 3.92
N GLU A 65 22.74 28.06 5.15
CA GLU A 65 23.77 27.35 5.91
C GLU A 65 23.29 26.02 6.53
N TYR A 66 21.97 25.85 6.71
CA TYR A 66 21.36 24.61 7.18
C TYR A 66 20.93 23.76 5.98
N GLN A 67 21.90 23.23 5.25
CA GLN A 67 21.65 22.37 4.09
C GLN A 67 21.34 20.94 4.52
N MET A 68 20.33 20.35 3.90
CA MET A 68 20.07 18.92 3.99
C MET A 68 21.15 18.13 3.26
N ALA A 69 21.42 16.92 3.74
CA ALA A 69 22.26 15.96 3.02
C ALA A 69 21.57 15.55 1.69
N PRO A 70 22.08 15.98 0.50
CA PRO A 70 21.39 15.77 -0.77
C PRO A 70 21.20 14.28 -1.11
N ALA A 71 22.21 13.47 -0.75
CA ALA A 71 22.17 12.02 -0.93
C ALA A 71 21.04 11.36 -0.12
N SER A 72 20.82 11.80 1.13
CA SER A 72 19.75 11.26 1.98
C SER A 72 18.36 11.59 1.43
N MET A 73 18.18 12.80 0.91
CA MET A 73 16.92 13.23 0.28
C MET A 73 16.64 12.51 -1.04
N GLN A 74 17.68 12.25 -1.82
CA GLN A 74 17.58 11.42 -3.01
C GLN A 74 17.14 10.00 -2.66
N VAL A 75 17.77 9.38 -1.65
CA VAL A 75 17.40 8.03 -1.18
C VAL A 75 15.98 8.02 -0.64
N PHE A 76 15.59 9.00 0.17
CA PHE A 76 14.23 9.16 0.69
C PHE A 76 13.20 9.19 -0.44
N THR A 77 13.42 10.02 -1.45
CA THR A 77 12.50 10.18 -2.58
C THR A 77 12.40 8.91 -3.43
N VAL A 78 13.53 8.24 -3.67
CA VAL A 78 13.58 6.97 -4.41
C VAL A 78 12.84 5.88 -3.66
N LEU A 79 13.03 5.79 -2.34
CA LEU A 79 12.37 4.82 -1.48
C LEU A 79 10.85 5.04 -1.50
N GLY A 80 10.38 6.29 -1.34
CA GLY A 80 8.95 6.61 -1.39
C GLY A 80 8.30 6.29 -2.74
N LEU A 81 8.98 6.56 -3.86
CA LEU A 81 8.51 6.17 -5.19
C LEU A 81 8.48 4.65 -5.37
N ALA A 82 9.49 3.93 -4.84
CA ALA A 82 9.51 2.48 -4.86
C ALA A 82 8.35 1.88 -4.06
N VAL A 83 8.04 2.44 -2.88
CA VAL A 83 6.87 2.06 -2.07
C VAL A 83 5.58 2.24 -2.86
N MET A 84 5.37 3.41 -3.46
CA MET A 84 4.18 3.67 -4.26
C MET A 84 4.03 2.70 -5.42
N SER A 85 5.14 2.30 -6.04
CA SER A 85 5.14 1.25 -7.06
C SER A 85 4.72 -0.11 -6.51
N VAL A 86 5.30 -0.52 -5.38
CA VAL A 86 4.94 -1.78 -4.70
C VAL A 86 3.45 -1.81 -4.34
N VAL A 87 2.91 -0.72 -3.79
CA VAL A 87 1.48 -0.59 -3.46
C VAL A 87 0.61 -0.77 -4.71
N CYS A 88 1.01 -0.17 -5.84
CA CYS A 88 0.30 -0.32 -7.11
C CYS A 88 0.28 -1.79 -7.59
N PHE A 89 1.42 -2.49 -7.53
CA PHE A 89 1.49 -3.90 -7.94
C PHE A 89 0.76 -4.84 -6.98
N LEU A 90 0.82 -4.60 -5.66
CA LEU A 90 0.04 -5.34 -4.67
C LEU A 90 -1.47 -5.15 -4.89
N THR A 91 -1.90 -3.93 -5.19
CA THR A 91 -3.30 -3.62 -5.50
C THR A 91 -3.75 -4.32 -6.79
N SER A 92 -2.94 -4.26 -7.85
CA SER A 92 -3.16 -5.01 -9.10
C SER A 92 -3.29 -6.51 -8.86
N TYR A 93 -2.41 -7.08 -8.03
CA TYR A 93 -2.50 -8.49 -7.64
C TYR A 93 -3.78 -8.80 -6.87
N GLY A 94 -4.15 -7.97 -5.89
CA GLY A 94 -5.40 -8.09 -5.13
C GLY A 94 -6.63 -8.06 -6.04
N ILE A 95 -6.66 -7.15 -7.00
CA ILE A 95 -7.73 -7.07 -8.01
C ILE A 95 -7.83 -8.37 -8.82
N LYS A 96 -6.70 -8.97 -9.24
CA LYS A 96 -6.73 -10.26 -9.95
C LYS A 96 -7.32 -11.38 -9.09
N GLN A 97 -6.99 -11.44 -7.80
CA GLN A 97 -7.59 -12.42 -6.90
C GLN A 97 -9.08 -12.17 -6.70
N LEU A 98 -9.49 -10.90 -6.56
CA LEU A 98 -10.90 -10.51 -6.45
C LEU A 98 -11.70 -10.93 -7.69
N ARG A 99 -11.15 -10.72 -8.89
CA ARG A 99 -11.78 -11.16 -10.15
C ARG A 99 -11.94 -12.69 -10.20
N ALA A 100 -10.97 -13.44 -9.68
CA ALA A 100 -11.07 -14.89 -9.58
C ALA A 100 -12.15 -15.36 -8.59
N ILE A 101 -12.44 -14.58 -7.55
CA ILE A 101 -13.55 -14.83 -6.61
C ILE A 101 -14.90 -14.50 -7.26
N LEU A 102 -14.97 -13.41 -8.03
CA LEU A 102 -16.21 -12.97 -8.68
C LEU A 102 -16.62 -13.88 -9.84
N MET A 103 -15.69 -14.60 -10.46
CA MET A 103 -15.97 -15.48 -11.60
C MET A 103 -16.99 -16.59 -11.28
N PRO A 104 -16.80 -17.44 -10.27
CA PRO A 104 -17.78 -18.48 -9.92
C PRO A 104 -19.10 -17.88 -9.39
N MET A 105 -19.07 -16.70 -8.77
CA MET A 105 -20.28 -15.97 -8.37
C MET A 105 -21.13 -15.53 -9.57
N LYS A 106 -20.51 -15.17 -10.71
CA LYS A 106 -21.24 -14.86 -11.96
C LYS A 106 -22.00 -16.06 -12.51
N GLU A 107 -21.49 -17.25 -12.23
CA GLU A 107 -22.05 -18.52 -12.71
C GLU A 107 -23.07 -19.09 -11.73
N GLY A 108 -23.39 -18.38 -10.65
CA GLY A 108 -24.32 -18.83 -9.62
C GLY A 108 -23.76 -19.90 -8.70
N ARG A 109 -22.43 -20.09 -8.68
CA ARG A 109 -21.72 -21.11 -7.89
C ARG A 109 -20.79 -20.47 -6.86
N PRO A 110 -21.31 -19.72 -5.87
CA PRO A 110 -20.49 -18.91 -4.97
C PRO A 110 -19.55 -19.72 -4.06
N PHE A 111 -19.75 -21.03 -3.89
CA PHE A 111 -18.97 -21.90 -3.01
C PHE A 111 -18.06 -22.88 -3.76
N GLU A 112 -17.50 -22.47 -4.89
CA GLU A 112 -16.42 -23.23 -5.52
C GLU A 112 -15.14 -23.21 -4.66
N GLU A 113 -14.37 -24.31 -4.71
CA GLU A 113 -13.11 -24.50 -3.97
C GLU A 113 -12.09 -23.37 -4.17
N ILE A 114 -12.13 -22.72 -5.34
CA ILE A 114 -11.23 -21.60 -5.65
C ILE A 114 -11.49 -20.38 -4.77
N VAL A 115 -12.74 -20.11 -4.35
CA VAL A 115 -13.12 -18.90 -3.62
C VAL A 115 -12.42 -18.78 -2.25
N PRO A 116 -12.52 -19.75 -1.33
CA PRO A 116 -11.86 -19.65 -0.03
C PRO A 116 -10.34 -19.55 -0.18
N LYS A 117 -9.75 -20.26 -1.15
CA LYS A 117 -8.31 -20.20 -1.45
C LYS A 117 -7.88 -18.80 -1.88
N LYS A 118 -8.66 -18.15 -2.75
CA LYS A 118 -8.38 -16.79 -3.23
C LYS A 118 -8.56 -15.74 -2.13
N LEU A 119 -9.58 -15.87 -1.27
CA LEU A 119 -9.73 -15.03 -0.08
C LEU A 119 -8.52 -15.13 0.84
N ARG A 120 -8.03 -16.35 1.09
CA ARG A 120 -6.83 -16.58 1.91
C ARG A 120 -5.59 -15.92 1.32
N ASN A 121 -5.42 -15.99 0.00
CA ASN A 121 -4.32 -15.30 -0.68
C ASN A 121 -4.41 -13.78 -0.51
N ILE A 122 -5.61 -13.20 -0.63
CA ILE A 122 -5.82 -11.76 -0.39
C ILE A 122 -5.45 -11.41 1.05
N ALA A 123 -5.91 -12.18 2.03
CA ALA A 123 -5.59 -11.94 3.43
C ALA A 123 -4.07 -11.90 3.66
N TRP A 124 -3.35 -12.94 3.24
CA TRP A 124 -1.88 -12.98 3.37
C TRP A 124 -1.19 -11.83 2.63
N THR A 125 -1.72 -11.41 1.48
CA THR A 125 -1.20 -10.25 0.75
C THR A 125 -1.37 -8.96 1.54
N VAL A 126 -2.53 -8.76 2.18
CA VAL A 126 -2.79 -7.60 3.05
C VAL A 126 -1.85 -7.61 4.26
N LEU A 127 -1.64 -8.78 4.89
CA LEU A 127 -0.76 -8.89 6.05
C LEU A 127 0.70 -8.58 5.67
N ALA A 128 1.22 -9.24 4.63
CA ALA A 128 2.57 -9.03 4.15
C ALA A 128 2.79 -7.60 3.67
N GLY A 129 1.84 -7.06 2.89
CA GLY A 129 1.87 -5.68 2.42
C GLY A 129 1.90 -4.68 3.57
N GLY A 130 1.03 -4.85 4.57
CA GLY A 130 1.00 -4.00 5.75
C GLY A 130 2.33 -4.00 6.53
N ILE A 131 2.92 -5.17 6.76
CA ILE A 131 4.24 -5.28 7.43
C ILE A 131 5.31 -4.54 6.62
N ILE A 132 5.39 -4.78 5.31
CA ILE A 132 6.37 -4.15 4.43
C ILE A 132 6.21 -2.62 4.48
N LEU A 133 4.98 -2.11 4.42
CA LEU A 133 4.72 -0.67 4.48
C LEU A 133 5.16 -0.06 5.81
N GLN A 134 4.91 -0.73 6.94
CA GLN A 134 5.36 -0.23 8.25
C GLN A 134 6.88 -0.22 8.39
N VAL A 135 7.56 -1.27 7.91
CA VAL A 135 9.02 -1.34 7.93
C VAL A 135 9.63 -0.24 7.07
N ILE A 136 9.07 -0.01 5.88
CA ILE A 136 9.60 1.03 5.00
C ILE A 136 9.30 2.43 5.55
N ALA A 137 8.10 2.67 6.09
CA ALA A 137 7.78 3.95 6.74
C ALA A 137 8.72 4.27 7.92
N LEU A 138 9.15 3.25 8.66
CA LEU A 138 10.17 3.42 9.71
C LEU A 138 11.52 3.85 9.10
N ALA A 139 11.94 3.19 8.01
CA ALA A 139 13.18 3.53 7.30
C ALA A 139 13.14 4.96 6.75
N GLU A 140 12.02 5.39 6.14
CA GLU A 140 11.83 6.77 5.66
C GLU A 140 12.01 7.78 6.79
N ARG A 141 11.40 7.53 7.95
CA ARG A 141 11.54 8.41 9.12
C ARG A 141 12.97 8.46 9.63
N MET A 142 13.68 7.34 9.66
CA MET A 142 15.10 7.31 10.06
C MET A 142 15.99 8.08 9.09
N ILE A 143 15.76 7.95 7.79
CA ILE A 143 16.48 8.70 6.75
C ILE A 143 16.21 10.20 6.93
N LEU A 144 14.94 10.59 7.14
CA LEU A 144 14.57 11.98 7.36
C LEU A 144 15.24 12.55 8.62
N THR A 145 15.19 11.85 9.75
CA THR A 145 15.87 12.27 10.98
C THR A 145 17.38 12.45 10.77
N SER A 146 18.01 11.63 9.92
CA SER A 146 19.44 11.73 9.61
C SER A 146 19.77 12.81 8.57
N ALA A 147 18.79 13.17 7.72
CA ALA A 147 18.98 14.15 6.65
C ALA A 147 18.93 15.60 7.16
N TYR A 148 18.18 15.85 8.24
CA TYR A 148 18.01 17.17 8.84
C TYR A 148 18.84 17.29 10.13
N PRO A 149 19.70 18.30 10.27
CA PRO A 149 20.44 18.57 11.50
C PRO A 149 19.52 19.22 12.56
N MET A 150 18.51 18.50 13.04
CA MET A 150 17.46 19.03 13.91
C MET A 150 17.99 19.67 15.19
N GLU A 151 19.04 19.11 15.79
CA GLU A 151 19.68 19.67 17.00
C GLU A 151 20.30 21.05 16.74
N GLN A 152 20.82 21.29 15.53
CA GLN A 152 21.38 22.58 15.17
C GLN A 152 20.26 23.57 14.84
N ILE A 153 19.23 23.12 14.11
CA ILE A 153 18.06 23.92 13.73
C ILE A 153 17.30 24.42 14.96
N PHE A 154 17.13 23.58 15.97
CA PHE A 154 16.41 23.89 17.20
C PHE A 154 17.35 24.18 18.37
N SER A 155 18.51 24.78 18.10
CA SER A 155 19.46 25.21 19.12
C SER A 155 18.96 26.47 19.84
N SER A 156 18.14 26.27 20.87
CA SER A 156 17.59 27.35 21.70
C SER A 156 17.73 27.00 23.18
N PRO A 157 18.07 27.96 24.06
CA PRO A 157 18.06 27.74 25.51
C PRO A 157 16.67 27.39 26.06
N ALA A 158 15.60 27.60 25.28
CA ALA A 158 14.25 27.17 25.63
C ALA A 158 13.98 25.67 25.35
N ILE A 159 14.88 24.98 24.64
CA ILE A 159 14.71 23.59 24.21
C ILE A 159 15.73 22.71 24.95
N ALA A 160 15.24 21.82 25.81
CA ALA A 160 16.09 20.93 26.61
C ALA A 160 16.56 19.67 25.86
N GLY A 161 15.88 19.31 24.77
CA GLY A 161 16.19 18.14 23.95
C GLY A 161 15.12 17.89 22.88
N ILE A 162 15.42 16.99 21.94
CA ILE A 162 14.52 16.55 20.88
C ILE A 162 14.27 15.06 21.05
N GLU A 163 13.00 14.66 21.12
CA GLU A 163 12.60 13.26 21.20
C GLU A 163 11.82 12.87 19.94
N TYR A 164 12.15 11.72 19.36
CA TYR A 164 11.47 11.19 18.18
C TYR A 164 10.48 10.09 18.59
N SER A 165 9.19 10.39 18.44
CA SER A 165 8.12 9.40 18.66
C SER A 165 7.77 8.69 17.35
N TYR A 166 7.80 7.35 17.37
CA TYR A 166 7.41 6.51 16.25
C TYR A 166 6.06 5.84 16.52
N SER A 167 5.16 5.93 15.55
CA SER A 167 3.82 5.35 15.61
C SER A 167 3.66 4.30 14.52
N PHE A 168 3.14 3.12 14.87
CA PHE A 168 2.85 2.04 13.92
C PHE A 168 1.35 1.86 13.76
N ASP A 169 0.89 1.72 12.51
CA ASP A 169 -0.51 1.41 12.21
C ASP A 169 -0.68 -0.09 11.92
N PHE A 170 -1.42 -0.77 12.79
CA PHE A 170 -1.72 -2.20 12.71
C PHE A 170 -3.11 -2.51 12.13
N THR A 171 -3.79 -1.54 11.52
CA THR A 171 -5.12 -1.73 10.90
C THR A 171 -5.12 -2.88 9.89
N PHE A 172 -4.00 -3.13 9.21
CA PHE A 172 -3.84 -4.26 8.28
C PHE A 172 -4.02 -5.64 8.94
N VAL A 173 -3.69 -5.80 10.22
CA VAL A 173 -3.89 -7.04 10.98
C VAL A 173 -5.37 -7.32 11.18
N PHE A 174 -6.14 -6.28 11.50
CA PHE A 174 -7.58 -6.38 11.64
C PHE A 174 -8.26 -6.77 10.31
N ILE A 175 -7.86 -6.12 9.21
CA ILE A 175 -8.33 -6.46 7.87
C ILE A 175 -7.97 -7.90 7.49
N PHE A 176 -6.74 -8.35 7.81
CA PHE A 176 -6.32 -9.74 7.62
C PHE A 176 -7.26 -10.72 8.33
N CYS A 177 -7.57 -10.47 9.62
CA CYS A 177 -8.46 -11.32 10.40
C CYS A 177 -9.86 -11.41 9.77
N ILE A 178 -10.41 -10.29 9.29
CA ILE A 178 -11.72 -10.26 8.62
C ILE A 178 -11.71 -11.12 7.35
N ILE A 179 -10.72 -10.94 6.47
CA ILE A 179 -10.68 -11.66 5.20
C ILE A 179 -10.41 -13.15 5.42
N MET A 180 -9.56 -13.49 6.41
CA MET A 180 -9.35 -14.87 6.84
C MET A 180 -10.64 -15.51 7.35
N PHE A 181 -11.39 -14.79 8.20
CA PHE A 181 -12.67 -15.27 8.69
C PHE A 181 -13.66 -15.52 7.55
N LEU A 182 -13.73 -14.62 6.57
CA LEU A 182 -14.55 -14.81 5.38
C LEU A 182 -14.12 -16.05 4.58
N SER A 183 -12.80 -16.30 4.43
CA SER A 183 -12.29 -17.52 3.81
C SER A 183 -12.81 -18.79 4.50
N TYR A 184 -12.87 -18.80 5.85
CA TYR A 184 -13.43 -19.93 6.60
C TYR A 184 -14.93 -20.10 6.39
N ILE A 185 -15.71 -19.01 6.36
CA ILE A 185 -17.15 -19.07 6.06
C ILE A 185 -17.39 -19.73 4.70
N PHE A 186 -16.67 -19.30 3.66
CA PHE A 186 -16.84 -19.85 2.32
C PHE A 186 -16.41 -21.32 2.24
N ASN A 187 -15.34 -21.71 2.93
CA ASN A 187 -14.92 -23.11 3.02
C ASN A 187 -15.97 -23.98 3.71
N TYR A 188 -16.57 -23.48 4.80
CA TYR A 188 -17.65 -24.19 5.48
C TYR A 188 -18.89 -24.32 4.58
N GLY A 189 -19.30 -23.24 3.90
CA GLY A 189 -20.40 -23.27 2.94
C GLY A 189 -20.19 -24.24 1.79
N GLN A 190 -18.95 -24.36 1.28
CA GLN A 190 -18.59 -25.36 0.27
C GLN A 190 -18.82 -26.79 0.79
N LYS A 191 -18.35 -27.11 1.99
CA LYS A 191 -18.52 -28.45 2.57
C LYS A 191 -19.99 -28.81 2.75
N LEU A 192 -20.81 -27.87 3.20
CA LEU A 192 -22.26 -28.05 3.31
C LEU A 192 -22.93 -28.34 1.97
N GLN A 193 -22.51 -27.67 0.89
CA GLN A 193 -23.03 -27.97 -0.45
C GLN A 193 -22.63 -29.37 -0.93
N GLN A 194 -21.38 -29.79 -0.67
CA GLN A 194 -20.92 -31.13 -1.02
C GLN A 194 -21.72 -32.22 -0.30
N GLU A 195 -21.94 -32.09 1.01
CA GLU A 195 -22.76 -33.04 1.78
C GLU A 195 -24.21 -33.09 1.31
N SER A 196 -24.78 -31.95 0.90
CA SER A 196 -26.13 -31.90 0.33
C SER A 196 -26.21 -32.58 -1.04
N ASP A 197 -25.19 -32.44 -1.89
CA ASP A 197 -25.15 -33.06 -3.22
C ASP A 197 -24.90 -34.58 -3.14
N GLU A 198 -24.18 -35.06 -2.11
CA GLU A 198 -23.92 -36.49 -1.88
C GLU A 198 -25.10 -37.25 -1.24
N THR A 199 -26.10 -36.55 -0.69
CA THR A 199 -27.26 -37.14 0.00
C THR A 199 -28.55 -37.15 -0.82
N LEU A 200 -28.52 -36.63 -2.05
CA LEU A 200 -29.60 -36.64 -3.05
C LEU A 200 -29.39 -37.74 -4.09
#